data_AF-A0AAU3B8X2-F1
#
_entry.id   AF-A0AAU3B8X2-F1
#
_cell.length_a   1.000
_cell.length_b   1.000
_cell.length_c   1.000
_cell.angle_alpha   90.00
_cell.angle_beta   90.00
_cell.angle_gamma   90.00
#
_symmetry.space_group_name_H-M   'P 1'
#
loop_
_entity.id
_entity.type
_entity.pdbx_description
1 polymer ?
#
loop_
_entity_poly.entity_id
_entity_poly.type
_entity_poly.pdbx_seq_one_letter_code
_entity_poly.pdbx_strand_id
1 'polypeptide(L)'
;MVVDTVCRSCGKPLAGRAGRTGRSSLYCSAACRQKAYRDRRTAPADTVHGLIEDIGRQVEALVPQPPSVFYSGVSELASSVGRLRRVARVADESGRTRTSA
;
A
#
# COMPACT_ATOMS: atom_id res chain seq x y z
N MET A 1 -29.69 -2.91 7.81
CA MET A 1 -28.87 -4.08 7.39
C MET A 1 -29.30 -4.48 5.99
N VAL A 2 -28.46 -4.27 4.97
CA VAL A 2 -28.77 -4.65 3.58
C VAL A 2 -28.62 -6.17 3.48
N VAL A 3 -29.72 -6.87 3.30
CA VAL A 3 -29.71 -8.31 3.06
C VAL A 3 -29.34 -8.49 1.60
N ASP A 4 -28.15 -9.00 1.30
CA ASP A 4 -27.83 -9.41 -0.06
C ASP A 4 -28.89 -10.42 -0.51
N THR A 5 -29.67 -10.06 -1.52
CA THR A 5 -30.73 -10.89 -2.10
C THR A 5 -30.21 -11.75 -3.24
N VAL A 6 -28.97 -11.52 -3.68
CA VAL A 6 -28.32 -12.19 -4.81
C VAL A 6 -26.98 -12.79 -4.43
N CYS A 7 -26.64 -13.92 -5.06
CA CYS A 7 -25.40 -14.64 -4.85
C CYS A 7 -24.22 -13.85 -5.44
N ARG A 8 -23.19 -13.58 -4.63
CA ARG A 8 -21.99 -12.84 -5.08
C ARG A 8 -21.14 -13.57 -6.13
N SER A 9 -21.39 -14.86 -6.37
CA SER A 9 -20.63 -15.66 -7.34
C SER A 9 -21.34 -15.83 -8.69
N CYS A 10 -22.67 -15.86 -8.71
CA CYS A 10 -23.44 -16.17 -9.93
C CYS A 10 -24.67 -15.27 -10.16
N GLY A 11 -24.90 -14.27 -9.30
CA GLY A 11 -26.01 -13.32 -9.43
C GLY A 11 -27.41 -13.88 -9.14
N LYS A 12 -27.55 -15.20 -8.97
CA LYS A 12 -28.84 -15.84 -8.72
C LYS A 12 -29.44 -15.43 -7.38
N PRO A 13 -30.77 -15.36 -7.25
CA PRO A 13 -31.41 -15.04 -5.99
C PRO A 13 -31.00 -16.04 -4.91
N LEU A 14 -30.67 -15.51 -3.75
CA LEU A 14 -30.41 -16.30 -2.56
C LEU A 14 -31.75 -16.82 -2.04
N ALA A 15 -31.79 -18.08 -1.61
CA ALA A 15 -33.00 -18.65 -1.04
C ALA A 15 -33.46 -17.76 0.13
N GLY A 16 -34.62 -17.12 -0.06
CA GLY A 16 -35.21 -16.24 0.93
C GLY A 16 -35.40 -16.98 2.24
N ARG A 17 -35.15 -16.29 3.35
CA ARG A 17 -35.36 -16.84 4.68
C ARG A 17 -36.83 -16.79 5.03
N ALA A 18 -37.57 -17.81 4.65
CA ALA A 18 -38.81 -18.12 5.35
C ALA A 18 -38.44 -18.62 6.77
N GLY A 19 -38.36 -17.70 7.74
CA GLY A 19 -38.37 -18.02 9.17
C GLY A 19 -37.06 -18.42 9.87
N ARG A 20 -35.87 -18.25 9.28
CA ARG A 20 -34.59 -18.57 9.95
C ARG A 20 -33.86 -17.33 10.48
N THR A 21 -33.60 -17.29 11.78
CA THR A 21 -32.77 -16.29 12.47
C THR A 21 -31.27 -16.62 12.29
N GLY A 22 -30.48 -15.71 11.71
CA GLY A 22 -29.04 -15.90 11.45
C GLY A 22 -28.43 -14.90 10.45
N ARG A 23 -27.14 -15.01 10.10
CA ARG A 23 -26.43 -14.12 9.12
C ARG A 23 -26.68 -14.52 7.67
N SER A 24 -27.11 -13.61 6.80
CA SER A 24 -27.52 -13.92 5.41
C SER A 24 -26.42 -14.66 4.65
N SER A 25 -26.80 -15.73 3.93
CA SER A 25 -25.84 -16.47 3.11
C SER A 25 -25.42 -15.58 1.95
N LEU A 26 -24.12 -15.37 1.76
CA LEU A 26 -23.60 -14.58 0.63
C LEU A 26 -23.61 -15.37 -0.70
N TYR A 27 -23.88 -16.67 -0.64
CA TYR A 27 -23.77 -17.60 -1.77
C TYR A 27 -24.95 -18.58 -1.82
N CYS A 28 -25.43 -18.91 -3.02
CA CYS A 28 -26.59 -19.78 -3.20
C CYS A 28 -26.27 -21.27 -3.01
N SER A 29 -24.99 -21.69 -3.08
CA SER A 29 -24.59 -23.10 -2.96
C SER A 29 -23.15 -23.28 -2.49
N ALA A 30 -22.80 -24.49 -2.05
CA ALA A 30 -21.41 -24.87 -1.72
C ALA A 30 -20.48 -24.73 -2.93
N ALA A 31 -20.96 -25.05 -4.14
CA ALA A 31 -20.22 -24.87 -5.38
C ALA A 31 -19.90 -23.39 -5.65
N CYS A 32 -20.85 -22.47 -5.43
CA CYS A 32 -20.60 -21.03 -5.56
C CYS A 32 -19.62 -20.51 -4.50
N ARG A 33 -19.65 -21.08 -3.27
CA ARG A 33 -18.64 -20.76 -2.25
C ARG A 33 -17.24 -21.21 -2.67
N GLN A 34 -17.11 -22.45 -3.15
CA GLN A 34 -15.83 -23.00 -3.61
C GLN A 34 -15.32 -22.29 -4.86
N LYS A 35 -16.20 -21.88 -5.79
CA LYS A 35 -15.84 -21.03 -6.94
C LYS A 35 -15.28 -19.69 -6.46
N ALA A 36 -16.01 -18.96 -5.62
CA ALA A 36 -15.53 -17.68 -5.09
C ALA A 36 -14.24 -17.79 -4.26
N TYR A 37 -13.99 -18.95 -3.65
CA TYR A 37 -12.73 -19.25 -2.96
C TYR A 37 -11.58 -19.50 -3.95
N ARG A 38 -11.84 -20.28 -5.01
CA ARG A 38 -10.87 -20.53 -6.09
C ARG A 38 -10.57 -19.24 -6.85
N ASP A 39 -11.57 -18.47 -7.24
CA ASP A 39 -11.39 -17.19 -7.94
C ASP A 39 -10.49 -16.22 -7.14
N ARG A 40 -10.60 -16.20 -5.80
CA ARG A 40 -9.72 -15.41 -4.92
C ARG A 40 -8.29 -15.95 -4.83
N ARG A 41 -8.10 -17.26 -4.96
CA ARG A 41 -6.77 -17.91 -4.91
C ARG A 41 -6.09 -18.04 -6.27
N THR A 42 -6.87 -17.97 -7.34
CA THR A 42 -6.42 -18.10 -8.72
C THR A 42 -6.28 -16.73 -9.39
N ALA A 43 -6.67 -15.63 -8.73
CA ALA A 43 -6.43 -14.27 -9.22
C ALA A 43 -4.94 -14.13 -9.59
N PRO A 44 -4.61 -13.98 -10.87
CA PRO A 44 -3.23 -13.86 -11.31
C PRO A 44 -2.64 -12.54 -10.80
N ALA A 45 -1.31 -12.51 -10.66
CA ALA A 45 -0.55 -11.28 -10.44
C ALA A 45 -0.88 -10.16 -11.44
N ASP A 46 -1.48 -10.50 -12.59
CA ASP A 46 -1.88 -9.60 -13.67
C ASP A 46 -3.22 -8.85 -13.44
N THR A 47 -3.90 -9.06 -12.30
CA THR A 47 -5.08 -8.24 -11.95
C THR A 47 -4.67 -7.02 -11.15
N VAL A 48 -5.41 -5.91 -11.29
CA VAL A 48 -5.16 -4.67 -10.51
C VAL A 48 -5.08 -4.95 -9.01
N HIS A 49 -5.94 -5.84 -8.50
CA HIS A 49 -5.92 -6.21 -7.08
C HIS A 49 -4.68 -7.03 -6.71
N GLY A 50 -4.29 -8.00 -7.54
CA GLY A 50 -3.06 -8.77 -7.34
C GLY A 50 -1.80 -7.91 -7.40
N LEU A 51 -1.77 -6.92 -8.31
CA LEU A 51 -0.68 -5.95 -8.41
C LEU A 51 -0.61 -5.05 -7.16
N ILE A 52 -1.74 -4.58 -6.64
CA ILE A 52 -1.80 -3.80 -5.39
C ILE A 52 -1.27 -4.62 -4.20
N GLU A 53 -1.65 -5.90 -4.09
CA GLU A 53 -1.16 -6.78 -3.03
C GLU A 53 0.36 -7.06 -3.17
N ASP A 54 0.87 -7.21 -4.39
CA ASP A 54 2.30 -7.45 -4.62
C ASP A 54 3.15 -6.21 -4.32
N ILE A 55 2.71 -5.03 -4.77
CA ILE A 55 3.35 -3.76 -4.43
C ILE A 55 3.35 -3.57 -2.91
N GLY A 56 2.24 -3.88 -2.21
CA GLY A 56 2.18 -3.81 -0.76
C GLY A 56 3.24 -4.66 -0.07
N ARG A 57 3.39 -5.93 -0.49
CA ARG A 57 4.44 -6.82 0.04
C ARG A 57 5.86 -6.30 -0.25
N GLN A 58 6.10 -5.78 -1.45
CA GLN A 58 7.41 -5.22 -1.82
C GLN A 58 7.73 -3.98 -0.99
N VAL A 59 6.76 -3.10 -0.76
CA VAL A 59 6.93 -1.90 0.07
C VAL A 59 7.17 -2.26 1.54
N GLU A 60 6.47 -3.25 2.09
CA GLU A 60 6.73 -3.77 3.44
C GLU A 60 8.12 -4.39 3.56
N ALA A 61 8.60 -5.06 2.51
CA ALA A 61 9.96 -5.58 2.44
C ALA A 61 11.03 -4.48 2.26
N LEU A 62 10.63 -3.28 1.80
CA LEU A 62 11.51 -2.13 1.60
C LEU A 62 11.68 -1.25 2.85
N VAL A 63 11.21 -1.68 4.03
CA VAL A 63 11.61 -1.02 5.28
C VAL A 63 13.12 -1.22 5.45
N PRO A 64 13.94 -0.16 5.52
CA PRO A 64 15.33 -0.29 5.91
C PRO A 64 15.35 -0.83 7.34
N GLN A 65 15.51 -2.13 7.47
CA GLN A 65 15.69 -2.82 8.74
C GLN A 65 17.20 -2.92 8.98
N PRO A 66 17.70 -2.42 10.12
CA PRO A 66 16.95 -1.75 11.19
C PRO A 66 16.62 -0.27 10.85
N PRO A 67 15.50 0.29 11.36
CA PRO A 67 15.11 1.70 11.15
C PRO A 67 16.21 2.71 11.48
N SER A 68 17.16 2.35 12.34
CA SER A 68 18.35 3.13 12.65
C SER A 68 19.24 3.42 11.44
N VAL A 69 19.29 2.55 10.42
CA VAL A 69 20.05 2.76 9.18
C VAL A 69 19.43 3.88 8.33
N PHE A 70 18.10 3.96 8.31
CA PHE A 70 17.41 5.05 7.65
C PHE A 70 17.68 6.39 8.35
N TYR A 71 17.53 6.43 9.68
CA TYR A 71 17.79 7.63 10.46
C TYR A 71 19.27 8.07 10.44
N SER A 72 20.21 7.13 10.43
CA SER A 72 21.64 7.45 10.29
C SER A 72 21.93 8.03 8.90
N GLY A 73 21.40 7.43 7.84
CA GLY A 73 21.56 7.94 6.47
C GLY A 73 20.98 9.35 6.28
N VAL A 74 19.78 9.62 6.83
CA VAL A 74 19.18 10.96 6.80
C VAL A 74 20.03 11.98 7.58
N SER A 75 20.58 11.58 8.72
CA SER A 75 21.44 12.45 9.55
C SER A 75 22.76 12.79 8.87
N GLU A 76 23.37 11.81 8.19
CA GLU A 76 24.59 12.00 7.38
C GLU A 76 24.36 12.92 6.18
N LEU A 77 23.23 12.73 5.48
CA LEU A 77 22.84 13.60 4.37
C LEU A 77 22.61 15.04 4.83
N ALA A 78 21.89 15.24 5.93
CA ALA A 78 21.65 16.57 6.51
C ALA A 78 22.97 17.27 6.90
N SER A 79 23.92 16.52 7.47
CA SER A 79 25.26 17.03 7.81
C SER A 79 26.04 17.48 6.57
N SER A 80 25.94 16.71 5.48
CA SER A 80 26.57 17.04 4.20
C SER A 80 25.99 18.31 3.57
N VAL A 81 24.67 18.46 3.59
CA VAL A 81 23.99 19.69 3.14
C VAL A 81 24.39 20.90 3.99
N GLY A 82 24.53 20.72 5.31
CA GLY A 82 25.03 21.76 6.22
C GLY A 82 26.44 22.24 5.87
N ARG A 83 27.35 21.32 5.51
CA ARG A 83 28.70 21.66 5.02
C ARG A 83 28.64 22.46 3.73
N LEU A 84 27.84 22.02 2.75
CA LEU A 84 27.70 22.70 1.46
C LEU A 84 27.21 24.14 1.62
N ARG A 85 26.22 24.37 2.51
CA ARG A 85 25.73 25.72 2.81
C ARG A 85 26.79 26.64 3.41
N ARG A 86 27.68 26.11 4.27
CA ARG A 86 28.79 26.90 4.83
C ARG A 86 29.79 27.31 3.76
N VAL A 87 30.16 26.38 2.87
CA VAL A 87 31.05 26.66 1.73
C VAL A 87 30.46 27.74 0.83
N ALA A 88 29.17 27.63 0.49
CA ALA A 88 28.47 28.63 -0.32
C ALA A 88 28.51 30.02 0.32
N ARG A 89 28.31 30.12 1.65
CA ARG A 89 28.39 31.40 2.37
C ARG A 89 29.79 32.02 2.32
N VAL A 90 30.84 31.22 2.55
CA VAL A 90 32.23 31.71 2.49
C VAL A 90 32.59 32.21 1.09
N ALA A 91 32.12 31.50 0.04
CA ALA A 91 32.32 31.91 -1.34
C ALA A 91 31.62 33.25 -1.65
N ASP A 92 30.38 33.43 -1.18
CA ASP A 92 29.61 34.66 -1.33
C ASP A 92 30.27 35.84 -0.59
N GLU A 93 30.70 35.65 0.66
CA GLU A 93 31.45 36.67 1.43
C GLU A 93 32.77 37.05 0.75
N SER A 94 33.52 36.06 0.24
CA SER A 94 34.79 36.29 -0.47
C SER A 94 34.59 37.00 -1.81
N GLY A 95 33.47 36.74 -2.50
CA GLY A 95 33.10 37.45 -3.73
C GLY A 95 32.73 38.91 -3.47
N ARG A 96 32.00 39.19 -2.38
CA ARG A 96 31.63 40.54 -1.97
C ARG A 96 32.84 41.39 -1.60
N THR A 97 33.77 40.87 -0.79
CA THR A 97 34.99 41.60 -0.42
C THR A 97 35.87 41.93 -1.61
N ARG A 98 35.93 41.04 -2.62
CA ARG A 98 36.64 41.27 -3.88
C ARG A 98 36.00 42.30 -4.81
N THR A 99 34.70 42.56 -4.65
CA THR A 99 33.95 43.53 -5.48
C THR A 99 33.97 44.92 -4.84
N SER A 100 34.21 45.02 -3.53
CA SER A 100 34.32 46.27 -2.78
C SER A 100 35.75 46.85 -2.69
N ALA A 101 36.74 46.16 -3.24
CA ALA A 101 38.13 46.62 -3.36
C ALA A 101 38.44 46.99 -4.81
#